data_AF-A0A954TLU8-F1
#
_entry.id   AF-A0A954TLU8-F1
#
_cell.length_a   1.000
_cell.length_b   1.000
_cell.length_c   1.000
_cell.angle_alpha   90.00
_cell.angle_beta   90.00
_cell.angle_gamma   90.00
#
_symmetry.space_group_name_H-M   'P 1'
#
loop_
_entity.id
_entity.type
_entity.pdbx_description
1 polymer ?
#
loop_
_entity_poly.entity_id
_entity_poly.type
_entity_poly.pdbx_seq_one_letter_code
_entity_poly.pdbx_strand_id
1 'polypeptide(L)'
;MQLDQTHVAVRVRSLAEIGDLALVLIHRYPTMLLVGFLLGAWPWMVANALLLYWLPLTESQFGLDDSEAFWELSRYVVWMALLIFLQAPSAGVVTTIYLGQAVFEHRPSWRSALSIAKKQFWRWFYCLSLRRLAVPSMILVGLRMFQPYDTAFDVVIPLTIFFIALVIRAGRPFLPEMILLEMCPLRSKDPNEITLGRRARALHRPAGSDVGSRWIASGATLTVIFAGLFYSLVWVRGIATGYWNIGLVTLLFLYPLALWCIAGISVVVRMITYLDTRIRLEGWDVELAVRAEAMRQFGNDQPLPNQQKSTLLEKSTDAERDVLPVGGIQ
;
A
#
# COMPACT_ATOMS: atom_id res chain seq x y z
N MET A 1 -7.82 13.73 -20.50
CA MET A 1 -7.06 12.62 -19.87
C MET A 1 -6.30 11.94 -20.99
N GLN A 2 -5.01 12.22 -21.20
CA GLN A 2 -4.24 11.63 -22.31
C GLN A 2 -3.79 10.21 -21.90
N LEU A 3 -4.52 9.19 -22.36
CA LEU A 3 -4.26 7.78 -22.01
C LEU A 3 -2.99 7.22 -22.69
N ASP A 4 -2.52 7.91 -23.73
CA ASP A 4 -1.31 7.61 -24.50
C ASP A 4 -0.01 7.92 -23.75
N GLN A 5 -0.08 8.73 -22.68
CA GLN A 5 1.07 9.12 -21.86
C GLN A 5 1.04 8.44 -20.49
N THR A 6 0.65 7.16 -20.43
CA THR A 6 0.97 6.38 -19.25
C THR A 6 2.49 6.29 -19.15
N HIS A 7 3.07 6.86 -18.09
CA HIS A 7 4.53 6.85 -17.88
C HIS A 7 5.15 5.44 -17.78
N VAL A 8 4.32 4.39 -17.82
CA VAL A 8 4.68 2.99 -17.67
C VAL A 8 4.00 2.21 -18.79
N ALA A 9 4.78 1.70 -19.75
CA ALA A 9 4.28 0.88 -20.85
C ALA A 9 3.49 -0.33 -20.31
N VAL A 10 2.25 -0.52 -20.76
CA VAL A 10 1.36 -1.58 -20.28
C VAL A 10 1.68 -2.86 -21.04
N ARG A 11 2.48 -3.75 -20.44
CA ARG A 11 2.76 -5.10 -20.93
C ARG A 11 2.78 -6.09 -19.79
N VAL A 12 2.59 -7.36 -20.11
CA VAL A 12 2.75 -8.48 -19.17
C VAL A 12 4.21 -8.56 -18.71
N ARG A 13 4.45 -8.62 -17.40
CA ARG A 13 5.81 -8.63 -16.83
C ARG A 13 6.14 -9.94 -16.11
N SER A 14 7.41 -10.27 -16.12
CA SER A 14 8.03 -11.24 -15.23
C SER A 14 8.24 -10.66 -13.82
N LEU A 15 8.47 -11.51 -12.83
CA LEU A 15 8.71 -11.07 -11.45
C LEU A 15 9.95 -10.16 -11.34
N ALA A 16 11.00 -10.43 -12.11
CA ALA A 16 12.21 -9.61 -12.14
C ALA A 16 11.93 -8.21 -12.70
N GLU A 17 11.15 -8.10 -13.77
CA GLU A 17 10.72 -6.80 -14.32
C GLU A 17 9.80 -6.04 -13.36
N ILE A 18 8.97 -6.74 -12.57
CA ILE A 18 8.18 -6.12 -11.50
C ILE A 18 9.09 -5.54 -10.42
N GLY A 19 10.14 -6.28 -10.03
CA GLY A 19 11.15 -5.82 -9.07
C GLY A 19 11.92 -4.60 -9.57
N ASP A 20 12.39 -4.64 -10.82
CA ASP A 20 13.08 -3.51 -11.45
C ASP A 20 12.17 -2.27 -11.55
N LEU A 21 10.92 -2.45 -12.01
CA LEU A 21 9.94 -1.37 -12.04
C LEU A 21 9.65 -0.81 -10.65
N ALA A 22 9.62 -1.65 -9.61
CA ALA A 22 9.46 -1.19 -8.23
C ALA A 22 10.62 -0.27 -7.83
N LEU A 23 11.87 -0.63 -8.15
CA LEU A 23 13.03 0.21 -7.87
C LEU A 23 12.98 1.53 -8.65
N VAL A 24 12.60 1.50 -9.93
CA VAL A 24 12.41 2.71 -10.74
C VAL A 24 11.34 3.62 -10.14
N LEU A 25 10.20 3.07 -9.69
CA LEU A 25 9.14 3.86 -9.06
C LEU A 25 9.58 4.44 -7.72
N ILE A 26 10.31 3.68 -6.92
CA ILE A 26 10.87 4.15 -5.64
C ILE A 26 11.86 5.29 -5.88
N HIS A 27 12.73 5.17 -6.88
CA HIS A 27 13.70 6.19 -7.25
C HIS A 27 13.03 7.45 -7.80
N ARG A 28 12.00 7.29 -8.64
CA ARG A 28 11.28 8.41 -9.27
C ARG A 28 10.33 9.13 -8.30
N TYR A 29 9.74 8.41 -7.35
CA TYR A 29 8.79 8.94 -6.38
C TYR A 29 9.22 8.65 -4.93
N PRO A 30 10.38 9.13 -4.48
CA PRO A 30 10.89 8.82 -3.13
C PRO A 30 9.98 9.40 -2.04
N THR A 31 9.32 10.53 -2.32
CA THR A 31 8.32 11.14 -1.43
C THR A 31 7.13 10.23 -1.19
N MET A 32 6.83 9.30 -2.10
CA MET A 32 5.75 8.34 -1.92
C MET A 32 6.01 7.38 -0.76
N LEU A 33 7.23 6.84 -0.72
CA LEU A 33 7.68 5.96 0.34
C LEU A 33 7.94 6.75 1.62
N LEU A 34 8.66 7.86 1.53
CA LEU A 34 9.05 8.61 2.73
C LEU A 34 7.86 9.29 3.39
N VAL A 35 6.99 9.97 2.65
CA VAL A 35 5.87 10.72 3.25
C VAL A 35 4.62 9.85 3.32
N GLY A 36 4.22 9.24 2.21
CA GLY A 36 2.96 8.49 2.14
C GLY A 36 2.93 7.30 3.09
N PHE A 37 3.99 6.50 3.10
CA PHE A 37 4.05 5.31 3.96
C PHE A 37 4.27 5.70 5.42
N LEU A 38 5.16 6.66 5.72
CA LEU A 38 5.34 7.10 7.11
C LEU A 38 4.07 7.71 7.70
N LEU A 39 3.28 8.48 6.94
CA LEU A 39 2.00 9.00 7.43
C LEU A 39 1.03 7.90 7.86
N GLY A 40 0.98 6.79 7.11
CA GLY A 40 0.14 5.64 7.46
C GLY A 40 0.76 4.73 8.53
N ALA A 41 2.08 4.58 8.54
CA ALA A 41 2.83 3.73 9.47
C ALA A 41 2.98 4.36 10.86
N TRP A 42 3.09 5.69 10.96
CA TRP A 42 3.33 6.43 12.20
C TRP A 42 2.47 6.00 13.38
N PRO A 43 1.13 5.93 13.29
CA PRO A 43 0.31 5.49 14.43
C PRO A 43 0.64 4.05 14.88
N TRP A 44 0.99 3.17 13.96
CA TRP A 44 1.40 1.80 14.26
C TRP A 44 2.80 1.73 14.87
N MET A 45 3.73 2.56 14.39
CA MET A 45 5.08 2.69 14.97
C MET A 45 5.01 3.11 16.43
N VAL A 46 4.22 4.16 16.73
CA VAL A 46 4.03 4.65 18.10
C VAL A 46 3.38 3.57 18.96
N ALA A 47 2.35 2.88 18.45
CA ALA A 47 1.69 1.83 19.22
C ALA A 47 2.61 0.64 19.50
N ASN A 48 3.41 0.19 18.54
CA ASN A 48 4.39 -0.89 18.76
C ASN A 48 5.47 -0.47 19.74
N ALA A 49 5.97 0.77 19.64
CA ALA A 49 6.92 1.31 20.58
C ALA A 49 6.31 1.29 22.00
N LEU A 50 5.11 1.83 22.20
CA LEU A 50 4.44 1.83 23.50
C LEU A 50 4.15 0.41 24.03
N LEU A 51 3.88 -0.57 23.17
CA LEU A 51 3.64 -1.94 23.58
C LEU A 51 4.90 -2.69 24.00
N LEU A 52 6.03 -2.43 23.32
CA LEU A 52 7.23 -3.26 23.41
C LEU A 52 8.48 -2.53 23.93
N TYR A 53 8.44 -1.21 24.18
CA TYR A 53 9.62 -0.43 24.58
C TYR A 53 10.27 -0.92 25.88
N TRP A 54 9.47 -1.45 26.79
CA TRP A 54 9.94 -1.85 28.12
C TRP A 54 10.95 -3.01 28.04
N LEU A 55 10.77 -3.94 27.10
CA LEU A 55 11.65 -5.11 26.93
C LEU A 55 13.11 -4.72 26.64
N PRO A 56 13.44 -3.94 25.58
CA PRO A 56 14.81 -3.49 25.38
C PRO A 56 15.34 -2.57 26.49
N LEU A 57 14.47 -1.81 27.16
CA LEU A 57 14.93 -0.90 28.22
C LEU A 57 15.38 -1.65 29.47
N THR A 58 14.70 -2.73 29.86
CA THR A 58 15.08 -3.54 31.02
C THR A 58 16.24 -4.47 30.69
N GLU A 59 16.17 -5.18 29.56
CA GLU A 59 17.07 -6.32 29.31
C GLU A 59 18.37 -5.97 28.58
N SER A 60 18.44 -4.82 27.90
CA SER A 60 19.64 -4.50 27.08
C SER A 60 20.91 -4.28 27.90
N GLN A 61 20.82 -4.16 29.23
CA GLN A 61 21.95 -3.97 30.13
C GLN A 61 22.67 -5.29 30.46
N PHE A 62 21.96 -6.42 30.44
CA PHE A 62 22.50 -7.73 30.83
C PHE A 62 23.26 -8.44 29.71
N GLY A 63 23.19 -7.91 28.47
CA GLY A 63 23.89 -8.47 27.32
C GLY A 63 23.24 -9.75 26.78
N LEU A 64 23.87 -10.37 25.77
CA LEU A 64 23.37 -11.62 25.15
C LEU A 64 23.92 -12.89 25.83
N ASP A 65 24.87 -12.74 26.76
CA ASP A 65 25.49 -13.85 27.47
C ASP A 65 24.60 -14.36 28.62
N ASP A 66 23.65 -13.53 29.07
CA ASP A 66 22.61 -13.95 30.01
C ASP A 66 21.48 -14.65 29.27
N SER A 67 21.23 -15.91 29.66
CA SER A 67 20.18 -16.74 29.09
C SER A 67 18.78 -16.16 29.28
N GLU A 68 18.51 -15.46 30.39
CA GLU A 68 17.19 -14.88 30.67
C GLU A 68 16.93 -13.67 29.76
N ALA A 69 17.89 -12.75 29.70
CA ALA A 69 17.84 -11.59 28.81
C ALA A 69 17.72 -12.01 27.34
N PHE A 70 18.40 -13.09 26.92
CA PHE A 70 18.29 -13.60 25.56
C PHE A 70 16.85 -13.96 25.15
N TRP A 71 16.07 -14.59 26.05
CA TRP A 71 14.68 -14.98 25.75
C TRP A 71 13.74 -13.78 25.66
N GLU A 72 13.86 -12.81 26.56
CA GLU A 72 13.06 -11.58 26.53
C GLU A 72 13.40 -10.69 25.33
N LEU A 73 14.68 -10.62 24.94
CA LEU A 73 15.09 -9.95 23.70
C LEU A 73 14.58 -10.66 22.46
N SER A 74 14.59 -12.00 22.46
CA SER A 74 14.01 -12.81 21.37
C SER A 74 12.51 -12.59 21.25
N ARG A 75 11.79 -12.51 22.38
CA ARG A 75 10.37 -12.13 22.45
C ARG A 75 10.13 -10.77 21.81
N TYR A 76 10.94 -9.76 22.14
CA TYR A 76 10.85 -8.44 21.51
C TYR A 76 10.99 -8.52 19.99
N VAL A 77 12.04 -9.20 19.50
CA VAL A 77 12.34 -9.34 18.06
C VAL A 77 11.17 -10.03 17.34
N VAL A 78 10.68 -11.15 17.87
CA VAL A 78 9.60 -11.95 17.28
C VAL A 78 8.29 -11.15 17.23
N TRP A 79 7.88 -10.54 18.34
CA TRP A 79 6.64 -9.76 18.39
C TRP A 79 6.72 -8.49 17.54
N MET A 80 7.85 -7.78 17.54
CA MET A 80 8.03 -6.59 16.72
C MET A 80 7.96 -6.94 15.21
N ALA A 81 8.64 -8.00 14.78
CA ALA A 81 8.55 -8.50 13.41
C ALA A 81 7.13 -8.88 13.02
N LEU A 82 6.44 -9.63 13.89
CA LEU A 82 5.07 -10.08 13.64
C LEU A 82 4.10 -8.89 13.56
N LEU A 83 4.15 -7.95 14.51
CA LEU A 83 3.26 -6.79 14.51
C LEU A 83 3.45 -5.94 13.24
N ILE A 84 4.70 -5.62 12.88
CA ILE A 84 4.98 -4.85 11.66
C ILE A 84 4.53 -5.63 10.42
N PHE A 85 4.80 -6.94 10.36
CA PHE A 85 4.31 -7.79 9.27
C PHE A 85 2.79 -7.68 9.15
N LEU A 86 2.04 -7.80 10.24
CA LEU A 86 0.58 -7.73 10.28
C LEU A 86 0.03 -6.35 9.91
N GLN A 87 0.68 -5.28 10.36
CA GLN A 87 0.25 -3.88 10.18
C GLN A 87 0.60 -3.30 8.81
N ALA A 88 1.62 -3.83 8.12
CA ALA A 88 2.11 -3.30 6.85
C ALA A 88 1.01 -3.00 5.79
N PRO A 89 -0.02 -3.85 5.57
CA PRO A 89 -1.10 -3.52 4.64
C PRO A 89 -1.94 -2.32 5.07
N SER A 90 -2.16 -2.12 6.37
CA SER A 90 -2.90 -0.98 6.91
C SER A 90 -2.05 0.29 6.86
N ALA A 91 -0.77 0.19 7.19
CA ALA A 91 0.19 1.29 7.07
C ALA A 91 0.33 1.79 5.61
N GLY A 92 0.22 0.90 4.63
CA GLY A 92 0.29 1.22 3.21
C GLY A 92 -0.93 1.91 2.60
N VAL A 93 -2.03 2.12 3.34
CA VAL A 93 -3.31 2.61 2.78
C VAL A 93 -3.14 3.94 2.01
N VAL A 94 -2.48 4.92 2.62
CA VAL A 94 -2.28 6.25 2.02
C VAL A 94 -1.38 6.14 0.79
N THR A 95 -0.30 5.35 0.89
CA THR A 95 0.62 5.05 -0.23
C THR A 95 -0.10 4.41 -1.40
N THR A 96 -0.96 3.41 -1.16
CA THR A 96 -1.69 2.70 -2.21
C THR A 96 -2.64 3.64 -2.95
N ILE A 97 -3.39 4.50 -2.24
CA ILE A 97 -4.28 5.49 -2.87
C ILE A 97 -3.47 6.48 -3.70
N TYR A 98 -2.41 7.05 -3.12
CA TYR A 98 -1.57 8.02 -3.81
C TYR A 98 -0.92 7.44 -5.05
N LEU A 99 -0.39 6.21 -4.97
CA LEU A 99 0.21 5.51 -6.11
C LEU A 99 -0.84 5.18 -7.17
N GLY A 100 -2.05 4.80 -6.79
CA GLY A 100 -3.19 4.68 -7.70
C GLY A 100 -3.44 5.97 -8.48
N GLN A 101 -3.54 7.11 -7.79
CA GLN A 101 -3.71 8.41 -8.43
C GLN A 101 -2.51 8.79 -9.31
N ALA A 102 -1.28 8.58 -8.84
CA ALA A 102 -0.06 8.91 -9.58
C ALA A 102 0.09 8.14 -10.90
N VAL A 103 -0.48 6.95 -11.00
CA VAL A 103 -0.46 6.14 -12.23
C VAL A 103 -1.44 6.69 -13.28
N PHE A 104 -2.54 7.33 -12.88
CA PHE A 104 -3.60 7.79 -13.80
C PHE A 104 -3.71 9.31 -13.95
N GLU A 105 -3.21 10.10 -13.00
CA GLU A 105 -3.32 11.55 -12.95
C GLU A 105 -1.94 12.23 -13.00
N HIS A 106 -1.83 13.34 -13.74
CA HIS A 106 -0.55 14.05 -13.90
C HIS A 106 -0.04 14.77 -12.64
N ARG A 107 -0.90 15.01 -11.61
CA ARG A 107 -0.51 15.72 -10.36
C ARG A 107 -1.30 15.22 -9.14
N PRO A 108 -0.97 14.05 -8.58
CA PRO A 108 -1.62 13.55 -7.37
C PRO A 108 -1.36 14.48 -6.17
N SER A 109 -2.36 14.66 -5.30
CA SER A 109 -2.24 15.48 -4.09
C SER A 109 -2.39 14.63 -2.82
N TRP A 110 -1.46 14.80 -1.88
CA TRP A 110 -1.48 14.12 -0.58
C TRP A 110 -2.77 14.36 0.22
N ARG A 111 -3.31 15.58 0.11
CA ARG A 111 -4.57 15.97 0.76
C ARG A 111 -5.75 15.16 0.22
N SER A 112 -5.78 14.90 -1.08
CA SER A 112 -6.81 14.04 -1.69
C SER A 112 -6.68 12.61 -1.19
N ALA A 113 -5.48 12.03 -1.25
CA ALA A 113 -5.24 10.66 -0.81
C ALA A 113 -5.65 10.45 0.67
N LEU A 114 -5.27 11.39 1.55
CA LEU A 114 -5.64 11.34 2.97
C LEU A 114 -7.15 11.53 3.18
N SER A 115 -7.80 12.41 2.42
CA SER A 115 -9.25 12.58 2.49
C SER A 115 -9.99 11.32 2.08
N ILE A 116 -9.54 10.62 1.04
CA ILE A 116 -10.13 9.35 0.59
C ILE A 116 -9.93 8.28 1.65
N ALA A 117 -8.70 8.15 2.17
CA ALA A 117 -8.38 7.21 3.25
C ALA A 117 -9.26 7.45 4.49
N LYS A 118 -9.50 8.72 4.87
CA LYS A 118 -10.35 9.08 6.01
C LYS A 118 -11.82 8.75 5.75
N LYS A 119 -12.35 9.07 4.56
CA LYS A 119 -13.74 8.75 4.19
C LYS A 119 -14.02 7.24 4.24
N GLN A 120 -13.01 6.42 3.96
CA GLN A 120 -13.12 4.96 3.97
C GLN A 120 -12.56 4.29 5.23
N PHE A 121 -12.26 5.06 6.28
CA PHE A 121 -11.57 4.61 7.49
C PHE A 121 -12.11 3.27 8.03
N TRP A 122 -13.41 3.21 8.29
CA TRP A 122 -14.04 2.03 8.87
C TRP A 122 -13.92 0.78 7.99
N ARG A 123 -13.95 0.93 6.67
CA ARG A 123 -13.90 -0.21 5.75
C ARG A 123 -12.50 -0.81 5.74
N TRP A 124 -11.48 0.01 5.52
CA TRP A 124 -10.12 -0.51 5.46
C TRP A 124 -9.61 -0.90 6.85
N PHE A 125 -9.95 -0.18 7.91
CA PHE A 125 -9.52 -0.52 9.27
C PHE A 125 -10.09 -1.87 9.71
N TYR A 126 -11.39 -2.10 9.49
CA TYR A 126 -12.01 -3.38 9.80
C TYR A 126 -11.39 -4.54 9.00
N CYS A 127 -11.18 -4.34 7.70
CA CYS A 127 -10.68 -5.41 6.83
C CYS A 127 -9.18 -5.67 6.95
N LEU A 128 -8.37 -4.63 7.11
CA LEU A 128 -6.91 -4.70 7.09
C LEU A 128 -6.30 -4.75 8.48
N SER A 129 -6.95 -4.19 9.49
CA SER A 129 -6.41 -4.14 10.85
C SER A 129 -7.06 -5.18 11.76
N LEU A 130 -8.40 -5.33 11.72
CA LEU A 130 -9.10 -6.30 12.57
C LEU A 130 -9.11 -7.71 11.97
N ARG A 131 -9.66 -7.89 10.76
CA ARG A 131 -9.78 -9.22 10.11
C ARG A 131 -8.44 -9.84 9.73
N ARG A 132 -7.38 -9.06 9.63
CA ARG A 132 -6.01 -9.53 9.35
C ARG A 132 -5.13 -9.60 10.60
N LEU A 133 -5.76 -9.65 11.78
CA LEU A 133 -5.12 -9.94 13.06
C LEU A 133 -4.15 -8.88 13.60
N ALA A 134 -3.92 -7.75 12.93
CA ALA A 134 -3.02 -6.71 13.43
C ALA A 134 -3.46 -6.17 14.80
N VAL A 135 -4.71 -5.72 14.92
CA VAL A 135 -5.26 -5.23 16.20
C VAL A 135 -5.43 -6.34 17.24
N PRO A 136 -5.99 -7.53 16.89
CA PRO A 136 -6.04 -8.67 17.82
C PRO A 136 -4.67 -9.04 18.41
N SER A 137 -3.62 -9.10 17.59
CA SER A 137 -2.26 -9.38 18.07
C SER A 137 -1.72 -8.28 18.98
N MET A 138 -1.99 -7.01 18.69
CA MET A 138 -1.61 -5.91 19.59
C MET A 138 -2.32 -6.00 20.94
N ILE A 139 -3.61 -6.35 20.95
CA ILE A 139 -4.36 -6.55 22.20
C ILE A 139 -3.75 -7.70 23.00
N LEU A 140 -3.42 -8.82 22.35
CA LEU A 140 -2.76 -9.96 23.00
C LEU A 140 -1.42 -9.55 23.64
N VAL A 141 -0.57 -8.82 22.91
CA VAL A 141 0.70 -8.30 23.46
C VAL A 141 0.44 -7.36 24.63
N GLY A 142 -0.54 -6.44 24.50
CA GLY A 142 -0.90 -5.50 25.56
C GLY A 142 -1.40 -6.17 26.85
N LEU A 143 -2.10 -7.29 26.74
CA LEU A 143 -2.57 -8.08 27.90
C LEU A 143 -1.41 -8.75 28.66
N ARG A 144 -0.26 -8.97 28.02
CA ARG A 144 0.95 -9.56 28.63
C ARG A 144 2.08 -8.56 28.81
N MET A 145 1.77 -7.27 28.82
CA MET A 145 2.74 -6.23 29.15
C MET A 145 3.22 -6.41 30.59
N PHE A 146 4.54 -6.31 30.81
CA PHE A 146 5.19 -6.51 32.12
C PHE A 146 5.04 -7.90 32.75
N GLN A 147 4.75 -8.92 31.96
CA GLN A 147 4.75 -10.31 32.43
C GLN A 147 6.03 -11.03 31.99
N PRO A 148 6.54 -11.99 32.78
CA PRO A 148 7.74 -12.75 32.43
C PRO A 148 7.51 -13.60 31.19
N TYR A 149 8.60 -13.92 30.50
CA TYR A 149 8.64 -14.78 29.34
C TYR A 149 7.91 -16.10 29.57
N ASP A 150 7.05 -16.45 28.61
CA ASP A 150 6.36 -17.74 28.58
C ASP A 150 6.46 -18.33 27.18
N THR A 151 7.10 -19.50 27.05
CA THR A 151 7.34 -20.14 25.75
C THR A 151 6.06 -20.36 24.94
N ALA A 152 4.96 -20.73 25.60
CA ALA A 152 3.69 -20.94 24.90
C ALA A 152 3.18 -19.63 24.29
N PHE A 153 3.22 -18.53 25.06
CA PHE A 153 2.74 -17.24 24.60
C PHE A 153 3.70 -16.52 23.66
N ASP A 154 5.01 -16.58 23.91
CA ASP A 154 6.00 -15.76 23.20
C ASP A 154 6.64 -16.45 21.99
N VAL A 155 6.43 -17.76 21.85
CA VAL A 155 6.87 -18.53 20.67
C VAL A 155 5.68 -19.13 19.93
N VAL A 156 4.86 -19.95 20.59
CA VAL A 156 3.81 -20.73 19.91
C VAL A 156 2.71 -19.84 19.35
N ILE A 157 2.25 -18.84 20.12
CA ILE A 157 1.20 -17.93 19.66
C ILE A 157 1.66 -17.06 18.48
N PRO A 158 2.81 -16.35 18.52
CA PRO A 158 3.33 -15.59 17.38
C PRO A 158 3.48 -16.43 16.13
N LEU A 159 4.04 -17.63 16.26
CA LEU A 159 4.22 -18.55 15.14
C LEU A 159 2.87 -18.97 14.54
N THR A 160 1.90 -19.29 15.40
CA THR A 160 0.54 -19.68 14.98
C THR A 160 -0.17 -18.52 14.29
N ILE A 161 -0.12 -17.31 14.86
CA ILE A 161 -0.67 -16.10 14.26
C ILE A 161 0.00 -15.82 12.91
N PHE A 162 1.32 -15.98 12.82
CA PHE A 162 2.08 -15.81 11.59
C PHE A 162 1.55 -16.74 10.49
N PHE A 163 1.45 -18.05 10.75
CA PHE A 163 0.94 -19.02 9.78
C PHE A 163 -0.52 -18.76 9.38
N ILE A 164 -1.39 -18.44 10.35
CA ILE A 164 -2.78 -18.06 10.06
C ILE A 164 -2.80 -16.81 9.16
N ALA A 165 -1.97 -15.82 9.45
CA ALA A 165 -1.86 -14.61 8.64
C ALA A 165 -1.31 -14.89 7.23
N LEU A 166 -0.39 -15.85 7.07
CA LEU A 166 0.07 -16.29 5.74
C LEU A 166 -1.09 -16.88 4.94
N VAL A 167 -1.89 -17.75 5.53
CA VAL A 167 -3.05 -18.37 4.86
C VAL A 167 -4.09 -17.30 4.47
N ILE A 168 -4.40 -16.37 5.38
CA ILE A 168 -5.33 -15.25 5.09
C ILE A 168 -4.80 -14.37 3.95
N ARG A 169 -3.49 -14.10 3.92
CA ARG A 169 -2.84 -13.27 2.88
C ARG A 169 -2.76 -13.97 1.54
N ALA A 170 -2.37 -15.23 1.51
CA ALA A 170 -2.29 -16.03 0.29
C ALA A 170 -3.67 -16.19 -0.38
N GLY A 171 -4.74 -16.32 0.41
CA GLY A 171 -6.09 -16.43 -0.13
C GLY A 171 -6.64 -15.13 -0.75
N ARG A 172 -6.14 -13.97 -0.33
CA ARG A 172 -6.60 -12.64 -0.78
C ARG A 172 -5.48 -11.58 -0.79
N PRO A 173 -4.40 -11.74 -1.58
CA PRO A 173 -3.23 -10.87 -1.50
C PRO A 173 -3.55 -9.40 -1.82
N PHE A 174 -4.42 -9.14 -2.81
CA PHE A 174 -4.72 -7.79 -3.32
C PHE A 174 -5.94 -7.11 -2.69
N LEU A 175 -6.35 -7.56 -1.51
CA LEU A 175 -7.50 -7.01 -0.80
C LEU A 175 -7.36 -5.51 -0.47
N PRO A 176 -6.19 -4.99 -0.06
CA PRO A 176 -5.99 -3.55 0.13
C PRO A 176 -6.29 -2.76 -1.15
N GLU A 177 -5.75 -3.21 -2.27
CA GLU A 177 -5.89 -2.53 -3.57
C GLU A 177 -7.34 -2.55 -4.07
N MET A 178 -8.06 -3.67 -3.94
CA MET A 178 -9.48 -3.76 -4.28
C MET A 178 -10.37 -2.84 -3.42
N ILE A 179 -10.08 -2.70 -2.12
CA ILE A 179 -10.85 -1.82 -1.24
C ILE A 179 -10.58 -0.35 -1.57
N LEU A 180 -9.32 0.00 -1.79
CA LEU A 180 -8.90 1.40 -1.86
C LEU A 180 -9.01 1.99 -3.26
N LEU A 181 -8.74 1.21 -4.30
CA LEU A 181 -8.71 1.67 -5.69
C LEU A 181 -10.02 1.40 -6.41
N GLU A 182 -10.54 0.18 -6.30
CA GLU A 182 -11.81 -0.20 -6.94
C GLU A 182 -13.03 0.18 -6.09
N MET A 183 -12.81 0.59 -4.84
CA MET A 183 -13.86 1.02 -3.91
C MET A 183 -14.97 -0.03 -3.71
N CYS A 184 -14.65 -1.32 -3.87
CA CYS A 184 -15.65 -2.38 -3.83
C CYS A 184 -16.37 -2.44 -2.46
N PRO A 185 -17.72 -2.49 -2.45
CA PRO A 185 -18.46 -2.64 -1.20
C PRO A 185 -18.22 -4.01 -0.57
N LEU A 186 -18.16 -4.06 0.77
CA LEU A 186 -18.04 -5.31 1.52
C LEU A 186 -19.29 -6.18 1.38
N ARG A 187 -20.45 -5.53 1.34
CA ARG A 187 -21.76 -6.12 1.15
C ARG A 187 -22.59 -5.11 0.39
N SER A 188 -23.27 -5.55 -0.66
CA SER A 188 -24.27 -4.75 -1.37
C SER A 188 -25.59 -5.50 -1.38
N LYS A 189 -26.69 -4.75 -1.38
CA LYS A 189 -28.04 -5.26 -1.61
C LYS A 189 -28.38 -5.30 -3.10
N ASP A 190 -27.68 -4.51 -3.92
CA ASP A 190 -27.87 -4.48 -5.35
C ASP A 190 -27.20 -5.71 -5.99
N PRO A 191 -27.94 -6.55 -6.74
CA PRO A 191 -27.36 -7.70 -7.45
C PRO A 191 -26.34 -7.30 -8.52
N ASN A 192 -26.43 -6.08 -9.07
CA ASN A 192 -25.55 -5.56 -10.13
C ASN A 192 -24.21 -5.04 -9.61
N GLU A 193 -24.10 -4.74 -8.31
CA GLU A 193 -22.83 -4.30 -7.72
C GLU A 193 -21.89 -5.49 -7.44
N ILE A 194 -20.67 -5.41 -7.96
CA ILE A 194 -19.64 -6.42 -7.70
C ILE A 194 -19.07 -6.21 -6.28
N THR A 195 -19.48 -7.08 -5.36
CA THR A 195 -18.92 -7.08 -3.99
C THR A 195 -17.46 -7.53 -3.95
N LEU A 196 -16.73 -7.08 -2.92
CA LEU A 196 -15.32 -7.43 -2.69
C LEU A 196 -15.07 -8.95 -2.73
N GLY A 197 -15.99 -9.75 -2.16
CA GLY A 197 -15.86 -11.20 -2.13
C GLY A 197 -16.09 -11.89 -3.48
N ARG A 198 -16.92 -11.30 -4.36
CA ARG A 198 -17.08 -11.78 -5.75
C ARG A 198 -15.85 -11.39 -6.56
N ARG A 199 -15.40 -10.14 -6.42
CA ARG A 199 -14.22 -9.60 -7.10
C ARG A 199 -12.94 -10.37 -6.79
N ALA A 200 -12.66 -10.61 -5.50
CA ALA A 200 -11.50 -11.38 -5.08
C ALA A 200 -11.51 -12.81 -5.65
N ARG A 201 -12.68 -13.47 -5.68
CA ARG A 201 -12.80 -14.81 -6.28
C ARG A 201 -12.56 -14.81 -7.79
N ALA A 202 -13.08 -13.81 -8.51
CA ALA A 202 -12.88 -13.67 -9.94
C ALA A 202 -11.39 -13.48 -10.30
N LEU A 203 -10.66 -12.67 -9.51
CA LEU A 203 -9.25 -12.40 -9.78
C LEU A 203 -8.31 -13.56 -9.36
N HIS A 204 -8.63 -14.30 -8.30
CA HIS A 204 -7.73 -15.33 -7.76
C HIS A 204 -7.95 -16.74 -8.31
N ARG A 205 -9.17 -17.08 -8.77
CA ARG A 205 -9.48 -18.44 -9.24
C ARG A 205 -8.67 -18.86 -10.50
N PRO A 206 -8.45 -17.99 -11.50
CA PRO A 206 -7.69 -18.37 -12.70
C PRO A 206 -6.17 -18.40 -12.50
N ALA A 207 -5.65 -17.66 -11.50
CA ALA A 207 -4.23 -17.38 -11.34
C ALA A 207 -3.62 -17.91 -10.03
N GLY A 208 -4.29 -18.84 -9.33
CA GLY A 208 -3.93 -19.23 -7.96
C GLY A 208 -2.48 -19.69 -7.78
N SER A 209 -1.95 -20.53 -8.68
CA SER A 209 -0.58 -21.05 -8.59
C SER A 209 0.49 -20.00 -8.89
N ASP A 210 0.28 -19.16 -9.92
CA ASP A 210 1.20 -18.08 -10.30
C ASP A 210 1.26 -16.99 -9.21
N VAL A 211 0.11 -16.60 -8.66
CA VAL A 211 0.06 -15.61 -7.57
C VAL A 211 0.74 -16.15 -6.30
N GLY A 212 0.56 -17.44 -6.00
CA GLY A 212 1.20 -18.09 -4.86
C GLY A 212 2.72 -18.14 -4.98
N SER A 213 3.27 -18.58 -6.12
CA SER A 213 4.72 -18.65 -6.33
C SER A 213 5.37 -17.27 -6.31
N ARG A 214 4.74 -16.25 -6.93
CA ARG A 214 5.19 -14.85 -6.85
C ARG A 214 5.19 -14.33 -5.43
N TRP A 215 4.17 -14.67 -4.64
CA TRP A 215 4.12 -14.26 -3.24
C TRP A 215 5.29 -14.85 -2.43
N ILE A 216 5.57 -16.15 -2.58
CA ILE A 216 6.72 -16.80 -1.93
C ILE A 216 8.04 -16.16 -2.37
N ALA A 217 8.25 -15.98 -3.67
CA ALA A 217 9.48 -15.41 -4.21
C ALA A 217 9.68 -13.95 -3.75
N SER A 218 8.61 -13.14 -3.75
CA SER A 218 8.65 -11.77 -3.23
C SER A 218 8.93 -11.73 -1.72
N GLY A 219 8.34 -12.64 -0.95
CA GLY A 219 8.59 -12.77 0.49
C GLY A 219 10.05 -13.11 0.78
N ALA A 220 10.60 -14.13 0.10
CA ALA A 220 12.00 -14.51 0.24
C ALA A 220 12.95 -13.36 -0.14
N THR A 221 12.67 -12.67 -1.24
CA THR A 221 13.46 -11.51 -1.69
C THR A 221 13.43 -10.39 -0.65
N LEU A 222 12.25 -10.04 -0.13
CA LEU A 222 12.11 -9.01 0.91
C LEU A 222 12.83 -9.38 2.21
N THR A 223 12.86 -10.66 2.58
CA THR A 223 13.63 -11.15 3.74
C THR A 223 15.14 -10.98 3.53
N VAL A 224 15.66 -11.27 2.33
CA VAL A 224 17.08 -11.03 2.01
C VAL A 224 17.42 -9.54 2.05
N ILE A 225 16.57 -8.69 1.45
CA ILE A 225 16.76 -7.23 1.49
C ILE A 225 16.68 -6.73 2.93
N PHE A 226 15.79 -7.27 3.76
CA PHE A 226 15.70 -6.95 5.18
C PHE A 226 17.02 -7.26 5.90
N ALA A 227 17.55 -8.47 5.74
CA ALA A 227 18.80 -8.88 6.38
C ALA A 227 19.97 -7.97 5.95
N GLY A 228 20.07 -7.68 4.65
CA GLY A 228 21.08 -6.78 4.11
C GLY A 228 20.96 -5.34 4.63
N LEU A 229 19.75 -4.78 4.65
CA LEU A 229 19.48 -3.44 5.17
C LEU A 229 19.78 -3.35 6.67
N PHE A 230 19.28 -4.31 7.46
CA PHE A 230 19.51 -4.35 8.90
C PHE A 230 20.99 -4.46 9.23
N TYR A 231 21.70 -5.40 8.60
CA TYR A 231 23.14 -5.56 8.79
C TYR A 231 23.91 -4.30 8.39
N SER A 232 23.53 -3.64 7.28
CA SER A 232 24.14 -2.37 6.86
C SER A 232 23.93 -1.26 7.89
N LEU A 233 22.74 -1.14 8.47
CA LEU A 233 22.46 -0.15 9.53
C LEU A 233 23.29 -0.42 10.80
N VAL A 234 23.39 -1.68 11.22
CA VAL A 234 24.22 -2.08 12.37
C VAL A 234 25.70 -1.84 12.08
N TRP A 235 26.16 -2.15 10.86
CA TRP A 235 27.54 -1.93 10.44
C TRP A 235 27.90 -0.43 10.43
N VAL A 236 27.04 0.42 9.87
CA VAL A 236 27.22 1.88 9.89
C VAL A 236 27.30 2.41 11.32
N ARG A 237 26.43 1.93 12.22
CA ARG A 237 26.51 2.25 13.66
C ARG A 237 27.84 1.79 14.26
N GLY A 238 28.27 0.56 13.96
CA GLY A 238 29.51 -0.02 14.47
C GLY A 238 30.75 0.79 14.06
N ILE A 239 30.81 1.23 12.80
CA ILE A 239 31.88 2.11 12.31
C ILE A 239 31.81 3.50 12.95
N ALA A 240 30.62 4.09 13.03
CA ALA A 240 30.46 5.46 13.52
C ALA A 240 30.70 5.60 15.04
N THR A 241 30.40 4.56 15.82
CA THR A 241 30.39 4.63 17.30
C THR A 241 31.35 3.67 17.98
N GLY A 242 31.92 2.69 17.26
CA GLY A 242 32.75 1.62 17.82
C GLY A 242 31.96 0.51 18.54
N TYR A 243 30.63 0.65 18.69
CA TYR A 243 29.78 -0.33 19.38
C TYR A 243 29.15 -1.32 18.41
N TRP A 244 29.64 -2.55 18.41
CA TRP A 244 29.15 -3.67 17.58
C TRP A 244 28.07 -4.53 18.25
N ASN A 245 27.73 -4.24 19.51
CA ASN A 245 26.76 -5.02 20.26
C ASN A 245 25.31 -4.78 19.79
N ILE A 246 24.46 -5.80 19.94
CA ILE A 246 23.01 -5.66 19.82
C ILE A 246 22.48 -5.00 21.09
N GLY A 247 22.63 -3.68 21.17
CA GLY A 247 22.18 -2.87 22.31
C GLY A 247 20.86 -2.16 22.07
N LEU A 248 20.50 -1.28 23.02
CA LEU A 248 19.27 -0.48 23.02
C LEU A 248 19.02 0.26 21.70
N VAL A 249 20.05 0.89 21.10
CA VAL A 249 19.90 1.63 19.84
C VAL A 249 19.54 0.70 18.68
N THR A 250 20.17 -0.48 18.59
CA THR A 250 19.84 -1.46 17.56
C THR A 250 18.41 -1.96 17.72
N LEU A 251 18.00 -2.28 18.94
CA LEU A 251 16.68 -2.85 19.22
C LEU A 251 15.55 -1.84 19.07
N LEU A 252 15.68 -0.63 19.65
CA LEU A 252 14.60 0.37 19.63
C LEU A 252 14.49 1.15 18.32
N PHE A 253 15.60 1.36 17.61
CA PHE A 253 15.61 2.20 16.41
C PHE A 253 15.93 1.40 15.15
N LEU A 254 17.12 0.79 15.06
CA LEU A 254 17.60 0.23 13.79
C LEU A 254 16.78 -0.97 13.31
N TYR A 255 16.38 -1.84 14.24
CA TYR A 255 15.61 -3.05 13.93
C TYR A 255 14.18 -2.71 13.46
N PRO A 256 13.37 -1.93 14.20
CA PRO A 256 12.07 -1.47 13.71
C PRO A 256 12.18 -0.65 12.43
N LEU A 257 13.19 0.22 12.30
CA LEU A 257 13.42 1.02 11.10
C LEU A 257 13.61 0.12 9.87
N ALA A 258 14.47 -0.89 9.97
CA ALA A 258 14.69 -1.85 8.88
C ALA A 258 13.37 -2.57 8.51
N LEU A 259 12.61 -3.06 9.50
CA LEU A 259 11.32 -3.71 9.25
C LEU A 259 10.30 -2.78 8.58
N TRP A 260 10.19 -1.53 9.02
CA TRP A 260 9.27 -0.55 8.44
C TRP A 260 9.67 -0.14 7.02
N CYS A 261 10.96 -0.01 6.72
CA CYS A 261 11.44 0.23 5.36
C CYS A 261 11.04 -0.91 4.42
N ILE A 262 11.23 -2.16 4.85
CA ILE A 262 10.87 -3.35 4.05
C ILE A 262 9.35 -3.48 3.92
N ALA A 263 8.59 -3.16 4.96
CA ALA A 263 7.14 -3.07 4.89
C ALA A 263 6.68 -2.04 3.84
N GLY A 264 7.33 -0.87 3.76
CA GLY A 264 7.08 0.12 2.72
C GLY A 264 7.33 -0.40 1.31
N ILE A 265 8.49 -1.03 1.09
CA ILE A 265 8.84 -1.66 -0.21
C ILE A 265 7.81 -2.73 -0.58
N SER A 266 7.39 -3.55 0.40
CA SER A 266 6.39 -4.61 0.17
C SER A 266 5.04 -4.08 -0.32
N VAL A 267 4.63 -2.88 0.12
CA VAL A 267 3.38 -2.23 -0.34
C VAL A 267 3.49 -1.84 -1.81
N VAL A 268 4.63 -1.29 -2.24
CA VAL A 268 4.89 -0.91 -3.63
C VAL A 268 4.90 -2.16 -4.53
N VAL A 269 5.65 -3.19 -4.16
CA VAL A 269 5.73 -4.45 -4.92
C VAL A 269 4.35 -5.10 -5.07
N ARG A 270 3.56 -5.14 -3.98
CA ARG A 270 2.21 -5.70 -4.00
C ARG A 270 1.28 -4.92 -4.92
N MET A 271 1.34 -3.59 -4.91
CA MET A 271 0.55 -2.73 -5.79
C MET A 271 0.88 -2.96 -7.26
N ILE A 272 2.16 -3.04 -7.63
CA ILE A 272 2.58 -3.30 -9.02
C ILE A 272 2.12 -4.70 -9.46
N THR A 273 2.26 -5.69 -8.58
CA THR A 273 1.80 -7.07 -8.86
C THR A 273 0.29 -7.13 -9.04
N TYR A 274 -0.47 -6.35 -8.29
CA TYR A 274 -1.91 -6.19 -8.47
C TYR A 274 -2.23 -5.60 -9.86
N LEU A 275 -1.56 -4.51 -10.26
CA LEU A 275 -1.74 -3.91 -11.58
C LEU A 275 -1.39 -4.89 -12.71
N ASP A 276 -0.27 -5.60 -12.60
CA ASP A 276 0.13 -6.64 -13.57
C ASP A 276 -0.92 -7.76 -13.69
N THR A 277 -1.46 -8.21 -12.56
CA THR A 277 -2.51 -9.24 -12.54
C THR A 277 -3.77 -8.76 -13.24
N ARG A 278 -4.16 -7.49 -13.06
CA ARG A 278 -5.30 -6.90 -13.77
C ARG A 278 -5.06 -6.75 -15.26
N ILE A 279 -3.88 -6.31 -15.67
CA ILE A 279 -3.48 -6.25 -17.09
C ILE A 279 -3.62 -7.63 -17.72
N ARG A 280 -3.09 -8.67 -17.07
CA ARG A 280 -3.12 -10.04 -17.59
C ARG A 280 -4.52 -10.64 -17.67
N LEU A 281 -5.35 -10.47 -16.65
CA LEU A 281 -6.64 -11.17 -16.55
C LEU A 281 -7.81 -10.39 -17.15
N GLU A 282 -7.75 -9.06 -17.15
CA GLU A 282 -8.87 -8.21 -17.59
C GLU A 282 -8.65 -7.64 -18.99
N GLY A 283 -7.47 -7.85 -19.59
CA GLY A 283 -7.13 -7.30 -20.90
C GLY A 283 -7.07 -5.77 -20.87
N TRP A 284 -6.64 -5.19 -19.74
CA TRP A 284 -6.51 -3.73 -19.60
C TRP A 284 -5.52 -3.14 -20.61
N ASP A 285 -4.54 -3.92 -21.08
CA ASP A 285 -3.68 -3.53 -22.20
C ASP A 285 -4.49 -3.24 -23.46
N VAL A 286 -5.42 -4.12 -23.81
CA VAL A 286 -6.33 -3.96 -24.97
C VAL A 286 -7.30 -2.81 -24.72
N GLU A 287 -7.93 -2.74 -23.54
CA GLU A 287 -8.88 -1.68 -23.24
C GLU A 287 -8.23 -0.28 -23.28
N LEU A 288 -7.04 -0.14 -22.70
CA LEU A 288 -6.31 1.12 -22.71
C LEU A 288 -5.80 1.46 -24.11
N ALA A 289 -5.32 0.48 -24.88
CA ALA A 289 -4.92 0.70 -26.26
C ALA A 289 -6.09 1.15 -27.15
N VAL A 290 -7.27 0.54 -27.00
CA VAL A 290 -8.49 0.92 -27.73
C VAL A 290 -8.96 2.30 -27.31
N ARG A 291 -8.94 2.65 -26.02
CA ARG A 291 -9.31 3.99 -25.56
C ARG A 291 -8.33 5.07 -26.05
N ALA A 292 -7.03 4.78 -26.04
CA ALA A 292 -6.01 5.65 -26.61
C ALA A 292 -6.22 5.87 -28.11
N GLU A 293 -6.46 4.79 -28.87
CA GLU A 293 -6.70 4.85 -30.30
C GLU A 293 -8.03 5.56 -30.63
N ALA A 294 -9.08 5.33 -29.86
CA ALA A 294 -10.34 6.07 -29.98
C ALA A 294 -10.15 7.57 -29.70
N MET A 295 -9.31 7.95 -28.73
CA MET A 295 -8.97 9.35 -28.52
C MET A 295 -8.16 9.96 -29.67
N ARG A 296 -7.32 9.19 -30.37
CA ARG A 296 -6.62 9.69 -31.57
C ARG A 296 -7.55 9.87 -32.75
N GLN A 297 -8.44 8.90 -32.98
CA GLN A 297 -9.33 8.89 -34.15
C GLN A 297 -10.52 9.83 -33.98
N PHE A 298 -11.04 9.99 -32.75
CA PHE A 298 -12.28 10.74 -32.49
C PHE A 298 -12.09 11.94 -31.54
N GLY A 299 -10.90 12.12 -30.94
CA GLY A 299 -10.64 13.17 -29.95
C GLY A 299 -10.46 14.58 -30.51
N ASN A 300 -10.54 14.77 -31.82
CA ASN A 300 -10.50 16.10 -32.46
C ASN A 300 -11.89 16.69 -32.75
N ASP A 301 -12.99 15.94 -32.59
CA ASP A 301 -14.32 16.34 -33.09
C ASP A 301 -15.37 16.67 -32.01
N GLN A 302 -15.00 16.74 -30.73
CA GLN A 302 -15.93 17.24 -29.69
C GLN A 302 -15.61 18.68 -29.31
N PRO A 303 -16.33 19.69 -29.85
CA PRO A 303 -16.30 21.03 -29.28
C PRO A 303 -16.77 20.96 -27.84
N LEU A 304 -16.00 21.59 -26.94
CA LEU A 304 -16.29 21.66 -25.52
C LEU A 304 -17.74 22.14 -25.31
N PRO A 305 -18.51 21.56 -24.35
CA PRO A 305 -19.90 21.96 -24.09
C PRO A 305 -20.08 23.46 -23.80
N ASN A 306 -19.00 24.15 -23.38
CA ASN A 306 -19.00 25.60 -23.16
C ASN A 306 -18.83 26.45 -24.44
N GLN A 307 -18.31 25.88 -25.54
CA GLN A 307 -18.26 26.60 -26.83
C GLN A 307 -19.61 26.53 -27.56
N GLN A 308 -20.38 25.45 -27.39
CA GLN A 308 -21.72 25.33 -27.98
C GLN A 308 -22.69 26.40 -27.43
N LYS A 309 -22.53 26.80 -26.16
CA LYS A 309 -23.34 27.87 -25.55
C LYS A 309 -22.98 29.25 -26.11
N SER A 310 -21.71 29.53 -26.40
CA SER A 310 -21.30 30.79 -27.01
C SER A 310 -21.69 30.88 -28.49
N THR A 311 -21.60 29.80 -29.26
CA THR A 311 -22.02 29.83 -30.69
C THR A 311 -23.54 29.93 -30.86
N LEU A 312 -24.33 29.39 -29.91
CA LEU A 312 -25.78 29.54 -29.92
C LEU A 312 -26.24 30.93 -29.47
N LEU A 313 -25.52 31.56 -28.52
CA LEU A 313 -25.78 32.94 -28.11
C LEU A 313 -25.37 33.95 -29.20
N GLU A 314 -24.26 33.73 -29.89
CA GLU A 314 -23.81 34.59 -30.99
C GLU A 314 -24.81 34.55 -32.17
N LYS A 315 -25.28 33.35 -32.55
CA LYS A 315 -26.32 33.20 -33.59
C LYS A 315 -27.69 33.77 -33.20
N SER A 316 -28.07 33.76 -31.92
CA SER A 316 -29.34 34.39 -31.51
C SER A 316 -29.25 35.91 -31.51
N THR A 317 -28.07 36.47 -31.23
CA THR A 317 -27.86 37.92 -31.17
C THR A 317 -27.81 38.55 -32.56
N ASP A 318 -27.29 37.83 -33.56
CA ASP A 318 -27.26 38.31 -34.95
C ASP A 318 -28.64 38.23 -35.62
N ALA A 319 -29.46 37.22 -35.31
CA ALA A 319 -30.82 37.11 -35.83
C ALA A 319 -31.77 38.22 -35.32
N GLU A 320 -31.47 38.81 -34.16
CA GLU A 320 -32.28 39.88 -33.56
C GLU A 320 -31.89 41.28 -34.08
N ARG A 321 -30.70 41.45 -34.66
CA ARG A 321 -30.24 42.73 -35.25
C ARG A 321 -30.80 43.01 -36.64
N ASP A 322 -31.19 41.99 -37.40
CA ASP A 322 -31.71 42.15 -38.76
C ASP A 322 -33.21 42.48 -38.84
N VAL A 323 -33.91 42.66 -37.70
CA VAL A 323 -35.39 42.82 -37.67
C VAL A 323 -35.85 44.22 -37.22
N LEU A 324 -34.95 45.18 -36.95
CA LEU A 324 -35.37 46.54 -36.59
C LEU A 324 -35.50 47.45 -37.82
N PRO A 325 -36.72 47.86 -38.23
CA PRO A 325 -36.88 48.83 -39.30
C PRO A 325 -36.41 50.20 -38.82
N VAL A 326 -35.58 50.84 -39.64
CA VAL A 326 -35.19 52.24 -39.55
C VAL A 326 -36.43 53.11 -39.76
N GLY A 327 -37.15 53.40 -38.68
CA GLY A 327 -38.23 54.37 -38.64
C GLY A 327 -37.67 55.76 -38.39
N GLY A 328 -37.52 56.55 -39.45
CA GLY A 328 -37.16 57.95 -39.37
C GLY A 328 -38.26 58.82 -38.73
N ILE A 329 -37.85 59.90 -38.10
CA ILE A 329 -38.73 61.02 -37.75
C ILE A 329 -37.99 62.33 -38.07
N GLN A 330 -38.70 63.14 -38.85
CA GLN A 330 -38.45 64.54 -39.24
C GLN A 330 -38.70 65.50 -38.07
#